data_AF-A0A420JBL9-F1
#
_entry.id   AF-A0A420JBL9-F1
#
_cell.length_a   1.000
_cell.length_b   1.000
_cell.length_c   1.000
_cell.angle_alpha   90.00
_cell.angle_beta   90.00
_cell.angle_gamma   90.00
#
_symmetry.space_group_name_H-M   'P 1'
#
loop_
_entity.id
_entity.type
_entity.pdbx_description
1 polymer ?
#
loop_
_entity_poly.entity_id
_entity_poly.type
_entity_poly.pdbx_seq_one_letter_code
_entity_poly.pdbx_strand_id
1 'polypeptide(L)' 'MSASDDKNTETPVERNIKLQNFIQEHINKYTHPDLHDDDLWEKFKEDFKDWRLEDFKVVQNQFIIALRNQLRRRGVLVQK' A
#
# COMPACT_ATOMS: atom_id res chain seq x y z
N MET A 1 38.41 -7.84 1.35
CA MET A 1 37.09 -8.12 1.95
C MET A 1 36.07 -7.53 1.00
N SER A 2 35.33 -8.37 0.28
CA SER A 2 34.32 -7.92 -0.67
C SER A 2 33.12 -7.39 0.09
N ALA A 3 32.82 -6.10 -0.04
CA ALA A 3 31.52 -5.57 0.30
C ALA A 3 30.55 -6.10 -0.76
N SER A 4 29.68 -7.02 -0.36
CA SER A 4 28.53 -7.41 -1.16
C SER A 4 27.61 -6.20 -1.24
N ASP A 5 27.78 -5.40 -2.28
CA ASP A 5 26.73 -4.48 -2.72
C ASP A 5 25.56 -5.35 -3.16
N ASP A 6 24.64 -5.62 -2.23
CA ASP A 6 23.29 -6.09 -2.54
C ASP A 6 22.62 -5.00 -3.37
N LYS A 7 22.89 -5.03 -4.68
CA LYS A 7 22.15 -4.27 -5.67
C LYS A 7 20.73 -4.80 -5.60
N ASN A 8 19.85 -4.03 -4.96
CA ASN A 8 18.41 -4.19 -5.09
C ASN A 8 18.04 -4.00 -6.57
N THR A 9 18.15 -5.07 -7.37
CA THR A 9 17.86 -5.12 -8.80
C THR A 9 16.37 -5.40 -9.02
N GLU A 10 15.50 -4.71 -8.30
CA GLU A 10 14.08 -4.76 -8.60
C GLU A 10 13.79 -3.82 -9.77
N THR A 11 13.31 -4.37 -10.88
CA THR A 11 12.89 -3.56 -12.02
C THR A 11 11.60 -2.80 -11.69
N PRO A 12 11.33 -1.65 -12.36
CA PRO A 12 10.08 -0.91 -12.16
C PRO A 12 8.82 -1.76 -12.39
N VAL A 13 8.89 -2.75 -13.29
CA VAL A 13 7.79 -3.66 -13.59
C VAL A 13 7.53 -4.62 -12.43
N GLU A 14 8.58 -5.25 -11.89
CA GLU A 14 8.48 -6.14 -10.73
C GLU A 14 7.96 -5.40 -9.51
N ARG A 15 8.47 -4.18 -9.28
CA ARG A 15 8.01 -3.32 -8.18
C ARG A 15 6.52 -2.98 -8.29
N ASN A 16 6.04 -2.68 -9.50
CA ASN A 16 4.63 -2.40 -9.75
C ASN A 16 3.75 -3.64 -9.48
N ILE A 17 4.16 -4.82 -9.96
CA ILE A 17 3.43 -6.07 -9.70
C ILE A 17 3.35 -6.36 -8.19
N LYS A 18 4.48 -6.19 -7.46
CA LYS A 18 4.49 -6.35 -6.01
C LYS A 18 3.57 -5.35 -5.32
N LEU A 19 3.58 -4.07 -5.71
CA LEU A 19 2.70 -3.06 -5.14
C LEU A 19 1.22 -3.37 -5.40
N GLN A 20 0.86 -3.83 -6.59
CA GLN A 20 -0.52 -4.22 -6.92
C GLN A 20 -1.00 -5.37 -6.04
N ASN A 21 -0.19 -6.43 -5.90
CA ASN A 21 -0.50 -7.56 -5.01
C ASN A 21 -0.60 -7.10 -3.55
N PHE A 22 0.35 -6.27 -3.10
CA PHE A 22 0.36 -5.70 -1.75
C PHE A 22 -0.90 -4.90 -1.45
N ILE A 23 -1.33 -4.02 -2.36
CA ILE A 23 -2.57 -3.25 -2.23
C ILE A 23 -3.78 -4.18 -2.16
N GLN A 24 -3.85 -5.19 -3.03
CA GLN A 24 -4.96 -6.14 -3.07
C GLN A 24 -5.09 -6.94 -1.76
N GLU A 25 -3.96 -7.38 -1.21
CA GLU A 25 -3.92 -8.06 0.10
C GLU A 25 -4.40 -7.13 1.22
N HIS A 26 -3.96 -5.87 1.22
CA HIS A 26 -4.34 -4.92 2.27
C HIS A 26 -5.80 -4.47 2.18
N ILE A 27 -6.37 -4.36 0.97
CA ILE A 27 -7.82 -4.18 0.81
C ILE A 27 -8.58 -5.30 1.53
N ASN A 28 -8.15 -6.55 1.34
CA ASN A 28 -8.79 -7.70 1.99
C ASN A 28 -8.57 -7.68 3.51
N LYS A 29 -7.35 -7.39 3.97
CA LYS A 29 -7.02 -7.27 5.41
C LYS A 29 -7.87 -6.21 6.10
N TYR A 30 -8.11 -5.07 5.45
CA TYR A 30 -8.91 -3.97 6.01
C TYR A 30 -10.43 -4.24 5.99
N THR A 31 -10.87 -5.42 5.59
CA THR A 31 -12.27 -5.85 5.80
C THR A 31 -12.52 -6.31 7.24
N HIS A 32 -11.47 -6.58 8.02
CA HIS A 32 -11.57 -7.11 9.37
C HIS A 32 -12.38 -6.17 10.28
N PRO A 33 -13.44 -6.65 10.97
CA PRO A 33 -14.34 -5.81 11.77
C PRO A 33 -13.69 -4.91 12.82
N ASP A 34 -12.57 -5.34 13.41
CA ASP A 34 -11.90 -4.64 14.51
C ASP A 34 -10.95 -3.54 14.02
N LEU A 35 -10.74 -3.41 12.71
CA LEU A 35 -9.85 -2.40 12.14
C LEU A 35 -10.68 -1.29 11.47
N HIS A 36 -10.83 -0.15 12.13
CA HIS A 36 -11.62 0.99 11.68
C HIS A 36 -11.04 2.33 12.17
N ASP A 37 -11.56 3.44 11.65
CA ASP A 37 -11.23 4.82 12.03
C ASP A 37 -9.72 5.08 12.17
N ASP A 38 -9.28 5.67 13.29
CA ASP A 38 -7.89 6.05 13.52
C ASP A 38 -6.96 4.84 13.60
N ASP A 39 -7.40 3.71 14.16
CA ASP A 39 -6.60 2.48 14.24
C ASP A 39 -6.27 1.94 12.84
N LEU A 40 -7.27 1.95 11.94
CA LEU A 40 -7.04 1.60 10.54
C LEU A 40 -6.12 2.60 9.84
N TRP A 41 -6.24 3.89 10.15
CA TRP A 41 -5.38 4.90 9.55
C TRP A 41 -3.92 4.76 9.98
N GLU A 42 -3.66 4.55 11.27
CA GLU A 42 -2.31 4.29 11.78
C GLU A 42 -1.74 3.01 11.16
N LYS A 43 -2.55 1.94 11.09
CA LYS A 43 -2.13 0.69 10.48
C LYS A 43 -1.80 0.85 9.00
N PHE A 44 -2.62 1.61 8.27
CA PHE A 44 -2.35 1.93 6.87
C PHE A 44 -1.01 2.66 6.70
N LYS A 45 -0.74 3.68 7.51
CA LYS A 45 0.54 4.41 7.43
C LYS A 45 1.74 3.48 7.70
N GLU A 46 1.61 2.59 8.69
CA GLU A 46 2.65 1.62 9.02
C GLU A 46 2.87 0.61 7.89
N ASP A 47 1.79 0.01 7.36
CA ASP A 47 1.87 -0.98 6.29
C ASP A 47 2.46 -0.36 5.01
N PHE A 48 2.23 0.93 4.75
CA PHE A 48 2.70 1.60 3.54
C PHE A 48 4.01 2.40 3.68
N LYS A 49 4.66 2.39 4.86
CA LYS A 49 5.85 3.24 5.14
C LYS A 49 7.05 3.04 4.21
N ASP A 50 7.19 1.84 3.66
CA ASP A 50 8.33 1.47 2.80
C ASP A 50 8.06 1.70 1.30
N TRP A 51 6.84 2.13 0.96
CA TRP A 51 6.44 2.47 -0.40
C TRP A 51 6.62 3.96 -0.68
N ARG A 52 7.17 4.28 -1.85
CA ARG A 52 7.38 5.68 -2.27
C ARG A 52 6.21 6.15 -3.12
N LEU A 53 5.90 7.44 -3.05
CA LEU A 53 4.87 8.06 -3.91
C LEU A 53 5.06 7.78 -5.40
N GLU A 54 6.32 7.64 -5.85
CA GLU A 54 6.66 7.33 -7.24
C GLU A 54 6.17 5.94 -7.67
N ASP A 55 6.17 4.98 -6.74
CA ASP A 55 5.71 3.61 -7.01
C ASP A 55 4.23 3.59 -7.41
N PHE A 56 3.43 4.50 -6.85
CA PHE A 56 2.00 4.61 -7.13
C PHE A 56 1.67 5.29 -8.46
N LYS A 57 2.61 6.02 -9.09
CA LYS A 57 2.36 6.70 -10.38
C LYS A 57 2.12 5.72 -11.53
N VAL A 58 2.66 4.51 -11.42
CA VAL A 58 2.57 3.45 -12.44
C VAL A 58 1.53 2.38 -12.09
N VAL A 59 0.92 2.45 -10.90
CA VAL A 59 -0.14 1.54 -10.47
C VAL A 59 -1.43 1.91 -11.19
N GLN A 60 -2.17 0.89 -11.61
CA GLN A 60 -3.48 1.10 -12.23
C GLN A 60 -4.44 1.76 -11.23
N ASN A 61 -5.10 2.83 -11.67
CA ASN A 61 -5.95 3.67 -10.83
C ASN A 61 -7.06 2.88 -10.10
N GLN A 62 -7.52 1.75 -10.66
CA GLN A 62 -8.53 0.90 -10.04
C GLN A 62 -8.13 0.37 -8.65
N PHE A 63 -6.86 0.00 -8.44
CA PHE A 63 -6.38 -0.48 -7.15
C PHE A 63 -6.35 0.65 -6.11
N ILE A 64 -5.95 1.86 -6.53
CA ILE A 64 -5.92 3.04 -5.68
C ILE A 64 -7.34 3.42 -5.25
N ILE A 65 -8.29 3.42 -6.19
CA ILE A 65 -9.71 3.69 -5.92
C ILE A 65 -10.28 2.65 -4.96
N ALA A 66 -10.02 1.36 -5.18
CA ALA A 66 -10.51 0.29 -4.33
C ALA A 66 -9.97 0.43 -2.89
N LEU A 67 -8.67 0.70 -2.74
CA LEU A 67 -8.04 0.95 -1.45
C LEU A 67 -8.66 2.16 -0.73
N ARG A 68 -8.83 3.29 -1.44
CA ARG A 68 -9.46 4.49 -0.89
C ARG A 68 -10.89 4.22 -0.42
N ASN A 69 -11.67 3.49 -1.23
CA ASN A 69 -13.04 3.13 -0.89
C ASN A 69 -13.09 2.21 0.33
N GLN A 70 -12.16 1.27 0.46
CA GLN A 70 -12.08 0.40 1.62
C GLN A 70 -11.77 1.20 2.88
N LEU A 71 -10.74 2.05 2.88
CA LEU A 71 -10.41 2.92 4.00
C LEU A 71 -11.61 3.78 4.42
N ARG A 72 -12.28 4.41 3.45
CA ARG A 72 -13.46 5.25 3.71
C ARG A 72 -14.65 4.47 4.27
N ARG A 73 -14.93 3.27 3.75
CA ARG A 73 -16.01 2.39 4.26
C ARG A 73 -15.81 2.00 5.72
N ARG A 74 -14.55 2.02 6.17
CA ARG A 74 -14.13 1.63 7.51
C ARG A 74 -13.87 2.84 8.42
N GLY A 75 -14.33 4.03 8.03
CA GLY A 75 -14.29 5.22 8.89
C GLY A 75 -13.08 6.15 8.70
N VAL A 76 -12.10 5.77 7.86
CA VAL A 76 -10.97 6.65 7.57
C VAL A 76 -11.41 7.79 6.64
N LEU A 77 -11.54 8.98 7.21
CA LEU A 77 -11.88 10.21 6.50
C LEU A 77 -10.63 11.07 6.31
N VAL A 78 -9.88 10.84 5.23
CA VAL A 78 -8.76 11.71 4.86
C VAL A 78 -9.32 13.03 4.32
N GLN A 79 -9.16 14.11 5.09
CA GLN A 79 -9.47 15.46 4.62
C GLN A 79 -8.53 15.84 3.47
N LYS A 80 -9.07 16.53 2.47
CA LYS A 80 -8.33 16.98 1.28
C LYS A 80 -7.38 18.13 1.60
#